data_AF-C4XGC5-F1
#
_entry.id   AF-C4XGC5-F1
#
_cell.length_a   1.000
_cell.length_b   1.000
_cell.length_c   1.000
_cell.angle_alpha   90.00
_cell.angle_beta   90.00
_cell.angle_gamma   90.00
#
_symmetry.space_group_name_H-M   'P 1'
#
loop_
_entity.id
_entity.type
_entity.pdbx_description
1 polymer ?
#
loop_
_entity_poly.entity_id
_entity_poly.type
_entity_poly.pdbx_seq_one_letter_code
_entity_poly.pdbx_strand_id
1 'polypeptide(L)'
;MSDAAYQVDLASVTPITASLKAVPLAEAPDDLFQMMMAAKQDMLEQRYSTPPDTSKNPAYAPYATVTVNGKVVAKIDNHGFVETSNAMGGQCADAIKAADDRSGGASGPQLAQARAEEIAKALGGKVNKASTAMTQRAFEATPQPKATVNEAALRADPEYAQIAQLRQAHAAFLAQHMDEEQATA
;
A
#
# COMPACT_ATOMS: atom_id res chain seq x y z
N MET A 1 -10.82 -28.23 -35.08
CA MET A 1 -11.56 -27.77 -33.88
C MET A 1 -11.63 -26.25 -33.97
N SER A 2 -12.83 -25.70 -33.89
CA SER A 2 -13.17 -24.33 -34.27
C SER A 2 -12.76 -23.34 -33.17
N ASP A 3 -11.97 -22.33 -33.54
CA ASP A 3 -11.57 -21.21 -32.70
C ASP A 3 -12.68 -20.13 -32.71
N ALA A 4 -13.88 -20.53 -32.27
CA ALA A 4 -15.03 -19.63 -32.13
C ALA A 4 -14.97 -18.91 -30.77
N ALA A 5 -13.90 -18.15 -30.56
CA ALA A 5 -13.74 -17.32 -29.39
C ALA A 5 -14.55 -16.02 -29.55
N TYR A 6 -15.59 -15.86 -28.72
CA TYR A 6 -16.19 -14.59 -28.29
C TYR A 6 -16.05 -13.41 -29.26
N GLN A 7 -16.85 -13.38 -30.32
CA GLN A 7 -17.10 -12.12 -31.01
C GLN A 7 -18.04 -11.28 -30.14
N VAL A 8 -17.50 -10.24 -29.53
CA VAL A 8 -18.32 -9.19 -28.92
C VAL A 8 -19.07 -8.50 -30.06
N ASP A 9 -20.38 -8.69 -30.11
CA ASP A 9 -21.24 -7.94 -31.02
C ASP A 9 -21.18 -6.46 -30.64
N LEU A 10 -20.40 -5.67 -31.38
CA LEU A 10 -20.25 -4.24 -31.14
C LEU A 10 -21.58 -3.48 -31.29
N ALA A 11 -22.58 -4.03 -31.97
CA ALA A 11 -23.92 -3.45 -32.05
C ALA A 11 -24.74 -3.67 -30.76
N SER A 12 -24.34 -4.63 -29.91
CA SER A 12 -24.92 -4.89 -28.59
C SER A 12 -24.29 -4.04 -27.47
N VAL A 13 -23.19 -3.34 -27.77
CA VAL A 13 -22.51 -2.46 -26.83
C VAL A 13 -23.16 -1.09 -26.86
N THR A 14 -23.93 -0.76 -25.84
CA THR A 14 -24.41 0.61 -25.62
C THR A 14 -23.21 1.50 -25.28
N PRO A 15 -22.94 2.58 -26.03
CA PRO A 15 -21.89 3.52 -25.66
C PRO A 15 -22.23 4.16 -24.30
N ILE A 16 -21.21 4.37 -23.46
CA ILE A 16 -21.30 5.04 -22.15
C ILE A 16 -21.73 6.53 -22.29
N THR A 17 -22.14 6.96 -23.48
CA THR A 17 -22.82 8.23 -23.75
C THR A 17 -24.29 8.22 -23.31
N ALA A 18 -24.81 7.11 -22.79
CA ALA A 18 -26.11 7.06 -22.13
C ALA A 18 -26.08 7.80 -20.78
N SER A 19 -26.12 9.14 -20.84
CA SER A 19 -26.58 10.05 -19.78
C SER A 19 -26.35 9.55 -18.34
N LEU A 20 -25.10 9.29 -17.96
CA LEU A 20 -24.75 9.19 -16.56
C LEU A 20 -25.01 10.57 -15.96
N LYS A 21 -26.13 10.73 -15.26
CA LYS A 21 -26.33 11.91 -14.41
C LYS A 21 -25.20 11.88 -13.41
N ALA A 22 -24.28 12.84 -13.51
CA ALA A 22 -23.27 13.05 -12.48
C ALA A 22 -24.03 13.38 -11.20
N VAL A 23 -24.11 12.41 -10.29
CA VAL A 23 -24.66 12.63 -8.95
C VAL A 23 -23.58 13.38 -8.17
N PRO A 24 -23.87 14.57 -7.63
CA PRO A 24 -22.95 15.25 -6.74
C PRO A 24 -22.52 14.30 -5.61
N LEU A 25 -21.25 14.32 -5.22
CA LEU A 25 -20.77 13.40 -4.19
C LEU A 25 -21.58 13.49 -2.89
N ALA A 26 -22.08 14.67 -2.54
CA ALA A 26 -22.94 14.89 -1.38
C ALA A 26 -24.29 14.15 -1.45
N GLU A 27 -24.72 13.69 -2.62
CA GLU A 27 -25.97 12.94 -2.83
C GLU A 27 -25.70 11.44 -3.07
N ALA A 28 -24.44 11.01 -2.98
CA ALA A 28 -24.07 9.61 -3.16
C ALA A 28 -24.64 8.73 -2.03
N PRO A 29 -24.83 7.41 -2.28
CA PRO A 29 -25.14 6.46 -1.21
C PRO A 29 -24.12 6.54 -0.06
N ASP A 30 -24.56 6.39 1.19
CA ASP A 30 -23.73 6.64 2.38
C ASP A 30 -22.41 5.84 2.35
N ASP A 31 -22.45 4.54 2.04
CA ASP A 31 -21.22 3.72 1.94
C ASP A 31 -20.19 4.30 0.96
N LEU A 32 -20.65 4.76 -0.21
CA LEU A 32 -19.80 5.37 -1.22
C LEU A 32 -19.31 6.74 -0.75
N PHE A 33 -20.18 7.54 -0.12
CA PHE A 33 -19.80 8.82 0.45
C PHE A 33 -18.72 8.66 1.51
N GLN A 34 -18.90 7.78 2.50
CA GLN A 34 -17.92 7.55 3.58
C GLN A 34 -16.58 7.07 3.03
N MET A 35 -16.60 6.12 2.07
CA MET A 35 -15.38 5.64 1.41
C MET A 35 -14.62 6.79 0.72
N MET A 36 -15.33 7.61 -0.05
CA MET A 36 -14.73 8.74 -0.77
C MET A 36 -14.23 9.82 0.18
N MET A 37 -14.94 10.09 1.28
CA MET A 37 -14.52 11.07 2.28
C MET A 37 -13.30 10.60 3.07
N ALA A 38 -13.22 9.31 3.40
CA ALA A 38 -12.02 8.72 4.01
C ALA A 38 -10.82 8.85 3.06
N ALA A 39 -10.97 8.45 1.79
CA ALA A 39 -9.90 8.57 0.80
C ALA A 39 -9.43 10.02 0.60
N LYS A 40 -10.36 10.99 0.54
CA LYS A 40 -10.02 12.42 0.46
C LYS A 40 -9.23 12.89 1.67
N GLN A 41 -9.66 12.49 2.87
CA GLN A 41 -8.98 12.83 4.11
C GLN A 41 -7.57 12.23 4.15
N ASP A 42 -7.43 10.95 3.84
CA ASP A 42 -6.15 10.24 3.83
C ASP A 42 -5.17 10.87 2.84
N MET A 43 -5.64 11.20 1.63
CA MET A 43 -4.82 11.87 0.61
C MET A 43 -4.37 13.28 1.05
N LEU A 44 -5.25 14.01 1.73
CA LEU A 44 -4.91 15.32 2.26
C LEU A 44 -3.87 15.20 3.40
N GLU A 45 -4.08 14.31 4.36
CA GLU A 45 -3.12 14.05 5.45
C GLU A 45 -1.76 13.57 4.93
N GLN A 46 -1.75 12.70 3.92
CA GLN A 46 -0.53 12.20 3.32
C GLN A 46 0.32 13.32 2.68
N ARG A 47 -0.31 14.32 2.05
CA ARG A 47 0.41 15.49 1.48
C ARG A 47 1.12 16.34 2.54
N TYR A 48 0.57 16.36 3.76
CA TYR A 48 1.13 17.10 4.89
C TYR A 48 1.90 16.21 5.87
N SER A 49 2.10 14.94 5.52
CA SER A 49 2.87 13.99 6.31
C SER A 49 4.35 14.05 5.96
N THR A 50 5.19 14.04 6.99
CA THR A 50 6.64 13.84 6.84
C THR A 50 6.96 12.38 7.16
N PRO A 51 7.66 11.66 6.27
CA PRO A 51 8.14 10.32 6.57
C PRO A 51 9.00 10.32 7.84
N PRO A 52 8.91 9.27 8.67
CA PRO A 52 9.77 9.18 9.84
C PRO A 52 11.25 9.11 9.44
N ASP A 53 12.12 9.65 10.30
CA ASP A 53 13.54 9.34 10.22
C ASP A 53 13.78 7.88 10.68
N THR A 54 14.15 7.02 9.74
CA THR A 54 14.44 5.61 9.99
C THR A 54 15.94 5.34 10.17
N SER A 55 16.81 6.35 10.02
CA SER A 55 18.26 6.12 9.89
C SER A 55 18.91 5.52 11.14
N LYS A 56 18.30 5.72 12.31
CA LYS A 56 18.78 5.19 13.61
C LYS A 56 17.93 4.02 14.12
N ASN A 57 16.91 3.61 13.38
CA ASN A 57 16.04 2.53 13.82
C ASN A 57 16.66 1.16 13.45
N PRO A 58 16.91 0.28 14.43
CA PRO A 58 17.57 -1.01 14.17
C PRO A 58 16.75 -1.94 13.25
N ALA A 59 15.45 -1.74 13.14
CA ALA A 59 14.59 -2.51 12.23
C ALA A 59 14.93 -2.27 10.74
N TYR A 60 15.55 -1.14 10.40
CA TYR A 60 16.00 -0.79 9.04
C TYR A 60 17.50 -1.03 8.84
N ALA A 61 18.21 -1.50 9.87
CA ALA A 61 19.62 -1.86 9.75
C ALA A 61 19.80 -3.13 8.91
N PRO A 62 20.99 -3.35 8.29
CA PRO A 62 21.24 -4.54 7.50
C PRO A 62 21.04 -5.83 8.31
N TYR A 63 20.35 -6.81 7.73
CA TYR A 63 20.26 -8.17 8.23
C TYR A 63 21.31 -9.07 7.57
N ALA A 64 21.40 -9.04 6.24
CA ALA A 64 22.35 -9.84 5.48
C ALA A 64 22.67 -9.23 4.12
N THR A 65 23.75 -9.73 3.51
CA THR A 65 24.03 -9.55 2.09
C THR A 65 24.15 -10.91 1.42
N VAL A 66 23.70 -11.01 0.17
CA VAL A 66 23.95 -12.20 -0.67
C VAL A 66 25.05 -11.86 -1.66
N THR A 67 26.03 -12.76 -1.75
CA THR A 67 27.19 -12.61 -2.65
C THR A 67 27.29 -13.75 -3.64
N VAL A 68 27.58 -13.43 -4.90
CA VAL A 68 27.83 -14.40 -5.99
C VAL A 68 29.18 -14.05 -6.59
N ASN A 69 30.11 -14.99 -6.64
CA ASN A 69 31.48 -14.77 -7.16
C ASN A 69 32.16 -13.53 -6.56
N GLY A 70 31.98 -13.30 -5.26
CA GLY A 70 32.57 -12.17 -4.52
C GLY A 70 31.87 -10.81 -4.73
N LYS A 71 30.80 -10.74 -5.52
CA LYS A 71 30.00 -9.52 -5.73
C LYS A 71 28.71 -9.57 -4.94
N VAL A 72 28.35 -8.47 -4.28
CA VAL A 72 27.04 -8.34 -3.60
C VAL A 72 25.96 -8.23 -4.66
N VAL A 73 25.01 -9.15 -4.64
CA VAL A 73 23.86 -9.18 -5.55
C VAL A 73 22.56 -8.76 -4.87
N ALA A 74 22.48 -8.85 -3.54
CA ALA A 74 21.35 -8.36 -2.77
C ALA A 74 21.81 -7.91 -1.37
N LYS A 75 21.21 -6.83 -0.87
CA LYS A 75 21.26 -6.45 0.54
C LYS A 75 19.86 -6.58 1.12
N ILE A 76 19.77 -7.06 2.35
CA ILE A 76 18.51 -7.34 3.00
C ILE A 76 18.55 -6.72 4.39
N ASP A 77 17.55 -5.94 4.75
CA ASP A 77 17.44 -5.31 6.08
C ASP A 77 16.66 -6.18 7.08
N ASN A 78 16.56 -5.73 8.32
CA ASN A 78 15.84 -6.45 9.37
C ASN A 78 14.31 -6.47 9.16
N HIS A 79 13.73 -5.62 8.31
CA HIS A 79 12.34 -5.73 7.87
C HIS A 79 12.14 -6.85 6.84
N GLY A 80 13.22 -7.26 6.17
CA GLY A 80 13.22 -8.21 5.07
C GLY A 80 13.15 -7.55 3.70
N PHE A 81 13.25 -6.22 3.59
CA PHE A 81 13.31 -5.54 2.30
C PHE A 81 14.60 -5.88 1.57
N VAL A 82 14.48 -6.09 0.27
CA VAL A 82 15.61 -6.47 -0.59
C VAL A 82 15.99 -5.29 -1.47
N GLU A 83 17.21 -4.81 -1.29
CA GLU A 83 17.87 -3.87 -2.20
C GLU A 83 18.74 -4.67 -3.19
N THR A 84 18.49 -4.50 -4.47
CA THR A 84 19.26 -5.14 -5.55
C THR A 84 19.28 -4.24 -6.78
N SER A 85 20.12 -4.56 -7.78
CA SER A 85 20.16 -3.80 -9.04
C SER A 85 19.02 -4.21 -9.97
N ASN A 86 18.67 -3.36 -10.93
CA ASN A 86 17.62 -3.68 -11.91
C ASN A 86 17.91 -4.97 -12.69
N ALA A 87 19.19 -5.23 -13.01
CA ALA A 87 19.60 -6.47 -13.69
C ALA A 87 19.34 -7.72 -12.84
N MET A 88 19.51 -7.61 -11.53
CA MET A 88 19.29 -8.70 -10.58
C MET A 88 17.83 -8.82 -10.13
N GLY A 89 17.03 -7.75 -10.21
CA GLY A 89 15.64 -7.72 -9.75
C GLY A 89 14.79 -8.84 -10.36
N GLY A 90 14.87 -9.03 -11.69
CA GLY A 90 14.17 -10.13 -12.35
C GLY A 90 14.68 -11.51 -11.96
N GLN A 91 15.98 -11.65 -11.70
CA GLN A 91 16.58 -12.93 -11.30
C GLN A 91 16.28 -13.30 -9.84
N CYS A 92 16.02 -12.31 -8.99
CA CYS A 92 15.66 -12.49 -7.59
C CYS A 92 14.14 -12.64 -7.39
N ALA A 93 13.30 -12.27 -8.37
CA ALA A 93 11.85 -12.17 -8.20
C ALA A 93 11.21 -13.49 -7.74
N ASP A 94 11.51 -14.60 -8.41
CA ASP A 94 10.97 -15.92 -8.06
C ASP A 94 11.46 -16.39 -6.69
N ALA A 95 12.72 -16.10 -6.35
CA ALA A 95 13.29 -16.43 -5.05
C ALA A 95 12.64 -15.62 -3.91
N ILE A 96 12.39 -14.33 -4.14
CA ILE A 96 11.67 -13.47 -3.20
C ILE A 96 10.25 -13.99 -3.02
N LYS A 97 9.55 -14.32 -4.12
CA LYS A 97 8.21 -14.89 -4.06
C LYS A 97 8.18 -16.21 -3.27
N ALA A 98 9.11 -17.12 -3.53
CA ALA A 98 9.20 -18.39 -2.81
C ALA A 98 9.44 -18.19 -1.31
N ALA A 99 10.28 -17.22 -0.95
CA ALA A 99 10.52 -16.85 0.44
C ALA A 99 9.26 -16.27 1.11
N ASP A 100 8.50 -15.42 0.41
CA ASP A 100 7.28 -14.81 0.91
C ASP A 100 6.19 -15.87 1.16
N ASP A 101 5.99 -16.77 0.19
CA ASP A 101 5.03 -17.87 0.27
C ASP A 101 5.38 -18.81 1.45
N ARG A 102 6.68 -19.13 1.63
CA ARG A 102 7.17 -19.95 2.76
C ARG A 102 7.04 -19.25 4.12
N SER A 103 7.16 -17.93 4.14
CA SER A 103 7.11 -17.14 5.37
C SER A 103 5.67 -16.87 5.84
N GLY A 104 4.65 -17.24 5.05
CA GLY A 104 3.24 -17.08 5.42
C GLY A 104 2.83 -15.63 5.68
N GLY A 105 3.48 -14.67 5.03
CA GLY A 105 3.26 -13.24 5.25
C GLY A 105 3.93 -12.67 6.51
N ALA A 106 4.81 -13.42 7.18
CA ALA A 106 5.64 -12.87 8.26
C ALA A 106 6.48 -11.69 7.76
N SER A 107 6.72 -10.71 8.64
CA SER A 107 7.65 -9.60 8.40
C SER A 107 8.83 -9.68 9.36
N GLY A 108 9.89 -8.94 9.07
CA GLY A 108 11.03 -8.84 9.97
C GLY A 108 12.14 -9.88 9.70
N PRO A 109 12.98 -10.19 10.70
CA PRO A 109 14.18 -11.01 10.52
C PRO A 109 13.94 -12.43 10.00
N GLN A 110 12.76 -13.02 10.25
CA GLN A 110 12.40 -14.33 9.67
C GLN A 110 12.23 -14.23 8.15
N LEU A 111 11.53 -13.20 7.67
CA LEU A 111 11.37 -12.93 6.24
C LEU A 111 12.73 -12.60 5.61
N ALA A 112 13.53 -11.77 6.29
CA ALA A 112 14.88 -11.41 5.85
C ALA A 112 15.76 -12.64 5.65
N GLN A 113 15.68 -13.61 6.57
CA GLN A 113 16.39 -14.88 6.47
C GLN A 113 15.90 -15.71 5.28
N ALA A 114 14.59 -15.90 5.15
CA ALA A 114 14.02 -16.69 4.06
C ALA A 114 14.42 -16.13 2.69
N ARG A 115 14.32 -14.80 2.52
CA ARG A 115 14.73 -14.12 1.28
C ARG A 115 16.23 -14.27 1.03
N ALA A 116 17.08 -14.13 2.06
CA ALA A 116 18.52 -14.32 1.91
C ALA A 116 18.86 -15.75 1.44
N GLU A 117 18.24 -16.75 2.05
CA GLU A 117 18.43 -18.17 1.74
C GLU A 117 17.98 -18.51 0.31
N GLU A 118 16.76 -18.11 -0.08
CA GLU A 118 16.23 -18.42 -1.42
C GLU A 118 17.00 -17.67 -2.52
N ILE A 119 17.38 -16.41 -2.31
CA ILE A 119 18.19 -15.66 -3.29
C ILE A 119 19.57 -16.31 -3.44
N ALA A 120 20.23 -16.68 -2.33
CA ALA A 120 21.52 -17.36 -2.40
C ALA A 120 21.41 -18.71 -3.12
N LYS A 121 20.37 -19.50 -2.84
CA LYS A 121 20.11 -20.77 -3.51
C LYS A 121 19.87 -20.61 -5.01
N ALA A 122 19.03 -19.65 -5.41
CA ALA A 122 18.69 -19.41 -6.81
C ALA A 122 19.89 -18.97 -7.66
N LEU A 123 20.81 -18.19 -7.06
CA LEU A 123 21.93 -17.59 -7.77
C LEU A 123 23.27 -18.31 -7.55
N GLY A 124 23.29 -19.41 -6.80
CA GLY A 124 24.52 -20.10 -6.42
C GLY A 124 25.45 -19.23 -5.55
N GLY A 125 24.85 -18.36 -4.73
CA GLY A 125 25.54 -17.41 -3.87
C GLY A 125 25.74 -17.88 -2.43
N LYS A 126 26.24 -16.96 -1.60
CA LYS A 126 26.43 -17.13 -0.15
C LYS A 126 25.76 -15.99 0.60
N VAL A 127 25.11 -16.33 1.71
CA VAL A 127 24.57 -15.37 2.68
C VAL A 127 25.66 -14.95 3.65
N ASN A 128 25.91 -13.65 3.73
CA ASN A 128 26.77 -13.04 4.75
C ASN A 128 25.88 -12.25 5.71
N LYS A 129 25.64 -12.82 6.90
CA LYS A 129 24.82 -12.20 7.94
C LYS A 129 25.55 -11.00 8.56
N ALA A 130 24.83 -9.90 8.75
CA ALA A 130 25.37 -8.68 9.34
C ALA A 130 25.43 -8.79 10.87
N SER A 131 26.33 -8.02 11.50
CA SER A 131 26.39 -7.89 12.97
C SER A 131 25.15 -7.19 13.56
N THR A 132 24.42 -6.46 12.73
CA THR A 132 23.16 -5.77 13.05
C THR A 132 21.92 -6.65 12.86
N ALA A 133 22.09 -7.91 12.46
CA ALA A 133 20.97 -8.83 12.25
C ALA A 133 20.21 -9.09 13.56
N MET A 134 18.94 -8.73 13.58
CA MET A 134 18.06 -8.89 14.74
C MET A 134 17.49 -10.31 14.83
N THR A 135 17.01 -10.67 16.02
CA THR A 135 16.07 -11.79 16.18
C THR A 135 14.65 -11.30 15.94
N GLN A 136 13.75 -12.20 15.57
CA GLN A 136 12.33 -11.86 15.36
C GLN A 136 11.72 -11.18 16.60
N ARG A 137 11.98 -11.74 17.79
CA ARG A 137 11.50 -11.17 19.05
C ARG A 137 12.02 -9.75 19.31
N ALA A 138 13.28 -9.48 19.00
CA ALA A 138 13.85 -8.14 19.16
C ALA A 138 13.22 -7.13 18.18
N PHE A 139 12.94 -7.57 16.95
CA PHE A 139 12.25 -6.77 15.95
C PHE A 139 10.81 -6.43 16.39
N GLU A 140 10.05 -7.41 16.87
CA GLU A 140 8.69 -7.21 17.40
C GLU A 140 8.64 -6.27 18.61
N ALA A 141 9.69 -6.29 19.43
CA ALA A 141 9.82 -5.38 20.57
C ALA A 141 10.30 -3.97 20.18
N THR A 142 10.71 -3.75 18.93
CA THR A 142 11.24 -2.46 18.46
C THR A 142 10.09 -1.53 18.07
N PRO A 143 9.97 -0.35 18.69
CA PRO A 143 8.99 0.65 18.28
C PRO A 143 9.17 1.05 16.82
N GLN A 144 8.08 0.92 16.04
CA GLN A 144 8.07 1.33 14.65
C GLN A 144 7.90 2.85 14.55
N PRO A 145 8.76 3.53 13.76
CA PRO A 145 8.71 4.97 13.66
C PRO A 145 7.49 5.36 12.82
N LYS A 146 6.82 6.45 13.20
CA LYS A 146 5.56 6.89 12.59
C LYS A 146 5.76 8.18 11.82
N ALA A 147 5.05 8.33 10.70
CA ALA A 147 4.96 9.62 10.02
C ALA A 147 4.33 10.66 10.95
N THR A 148 4.72 11.92 10.75
CA THR A 148 4.16 13.06 11.48
C THR A 148 3.43 13.98 10.53
N VAL A 149 2.21 14.38 10.90
CA VAL A 149 1.39 15.30 10.10
C VAL A 149 1.65 16.72 10.56
N ASN A 150 1.90 17.63 9.61
CA ASN A 150 1.88 19.07 9.90
C ASN A 150 0.44 19.56 10.01
N GLU A 151 -0.14 19.40 11.18
CA GLU A 151 -1.53 19.78 11.50
C GLU A 151 -1.86 21.24 11.18
N ALA A 152 -0.91 22.16 11.38
CA ALA A 152 -1.14 23.57 11.12
C ALA A 152 -1.25 23.85 9.61
N ALA A 153 -0.37 23.27 8.81
CA ALA A 153 -0.42 23.40 7.35
C ALA A 153 -1.63 22.66 6.76
N LEU A 154 -1.95 21.47 7.30
CA LEU A 154 -3.13 20.68 6.93
C LEU A 154 -4.41 21.51 7.07
N ARG A 155 -4.63 22.13 8.24
CA ARG A 155 -5.82 22.94 8.51
C ARG A 155 -5.88 24.25 7.71
N ALA A 156 -4.75 24.74 7.23
CA ALA A 156 -4.68 25.90 6.38
C ALA A 156 -4.96 25.58 4.90
N ASP A 157 -4.97 24.31 4.49
CA ASP A 157 -5.33 23.90 3.13
C ASP A 157 -6.84 24.15 2.89
N PRO A 158 -7.23 24.88 1.82
CA PRO A 158 -8.64 25.07 1.46
C PRO A 158 -9.44 23.77 1.30
N GLU A 159 -8.80 22.67 0.92
CA GLU A 159 -9.43 21.36 0.76
C GLU A 159 -9.88 20.78 2.11
N TYR A 160 -9.20 21.13 3.21
CA TYR A 160 -9.65 20.76 4.56
C TYR A 160 -11.06 21.31 4.84
N ALA A 161 -11.29 22.58 4.49
CA ALA A 161 -12.62 23.20 4.62
C ALA A 161 -13.65 22.60 3.64
N GLN A 162 -13.24 22.27 2.42
CA GLN A 162 -14.12 21.64 1.42
C GLN A 162 -14.59 20.25 1.86
N ILE A 163 -13.71 19.45 2.47
CA ILE A 163 -14.05 18.14 3.05
C ILE A 163 -15.13 18.31 4.13
N ALA A 164 -14.99 19.31 5.01
CA ALA A 164 -16.00 19.60 6.04
C ALA A 164 -17.35 20.05 5.42
N GLN A 165 -17.30 20.92 4.40
CA GLN A 165 -18.50 21.37 3.69
C GLN A 165 -19.22 20.22 2.98
N LEU A 166 -18.50 19.29 2.36
CA LEU A 166 -19.08 18.10 1.73
C LEU A 166 -19.80 17.21 2.75
N ARG A 167 -19.24 17.02 3.95
CA ARG A 167 -19.90 16.29 5.05
C ARG A 167 -21.20 16.97 5.47
N GLN A 168 -21.20 18.29 5.59
CA GLN A 168 -22.40 19.06 5.92
C GLN A 168 -23.46 18.96 4.82
N ALA A 169 -23.07 19.09 3.56
CA ALA A 169 -23.99 18.96 2.43
C ALA A 169 -24.64 17.58 2.36
N HIS A 170 -23.87 16.51 2.59
CA HIS A 170 -24.41 15.15 2.64
C HIS A 170 -25.38 14.93 3.80
N ALA A 171 -25.03 15.42 5.00
CA ALA A 171 -25.94 15.33 6.15
C ALA A 171 -27.27 16.08 5.91
N ALA A 172 -27.21 17.25 5.26
CA ALA A 172 -28.40 18.01 4.90
C ALA A 172 -29.26 17.28 3.85
N PHE A 173 -28.64 16.66 2.86
CA PHE A 173 -29.33 15.83 1.87
C PHE A 173 -30.06 14.65 2.51
N LEU A 174 -29.39 13.91 3.41
CA LEU A 174 -30.02 12.80 4.13
C LEU A 174 -31.22 13.27 4.98
N ALA A 175 -31.10 14.41 5.67
CA ALA A 175 -32.19 14.95 6.47
C ALA A 175 -33.43 15.30 5.63
N GLN A 176 -33.24 15.94 4.48
CA GLN A 176 -34.33 16.32 3.58
C GLN A 176 -35.09 15.08 3.04
N HIS A 177 -34.37 14.01 2.71
CA HIS A 177 -34.99 12.79 2.19
C HIS A 177 -35.64 11.91 3.27
N MET A 178 -35.17 11.97 4.52
CA MET A 178 -35.84 11.32 5.64
C MET A 178 -37.19 11.99 5.99
N ASP A 179 -37.28 13.31 5.87
CA ASP A 179 -38.51 14.07 6.12
C ASP A 179 -39.58 13.83 5.01
N GLU A 180 -39.16 13.63 3.76
CA GLU A 180 -40.06 13.33 2.64
C GLU A 180 -40.68 11.92 2.70
N GLU A 181 -39.93 10.90 3.15
CA GLU A 181 -40.46 9.56 3.40
C GLU A 181 -41.43 9.51 4.59
N GLN A 182 -41.24 10.37 5.60
CA GLN A 182 -42.15 10.46 6.75
C GLN A 182 -43.41 11.28 6.48
N ALA A 183 -43.36 12.25 5.55
CA ALA A 183 -44.52 13.07 5.17
C ALA A 183 -45.47 12.39 4.18
N THR A 184 -45.05 11.27 3.57
CA THR A 184 -45.83 10.51 2.57
C THR A 184 -46.37 9.18 3.10
N ALA A 185 -46.14 8.85 4.37
CA ALA A 185 -46.66 7.70 5.10
C ALA A 185 -47.86 8.09 6.00
#